data_AF-A0A951XI33-F1
#
_entry.id   AF-A0A951XI33-F1
#
_cell.length_a   1.000
_cell.length_b   1.000
_cell.length_c   1.000
_cell.angle_alpha   90.00
_cell.angle_beta   90.00
_cell.angle_gamma   90.00
#
_symmetry.space_group_name_H-M   'P 1'
#
loop_
_entity.id
_entity.type
_entity.pdbx_description
1 polymer ?
#
loop_
_entity_poly.entity_id
_entity_poly.type
_entity_poly.pdbx_seq_one_letter_code
_entity_poly.pdbx_strand_id
1 'polypeptide(L)'
;MKITQLLLVAGLLSGTALAVSGAPASKSWPPVRTAEEFARINPGEKIAYVCKECDSVTVATLDSKDAIMQLCKVGDMIECPACKQSYRIVRLGPPSKGRSISEIRYVNQEGKECMFIARVSE
;
A
#
# COMPACT_ATOMS: atom_id res chain seq x y z
N MET A 1 -9.53 -20.03 43.60
CA MET A 1 -10.60 -20.13 42.57
C MET A 1 -10.99 -18.71 42.19
N LYS A 2 -10.94 -18.19 40.96
CA LYS A 2 -10.85 -18.77 39.61
C LYS A 2 -9.98 -17.83 38.75
N ILE A 3 -9.03 -18.40 38.00
CA ILE A 3 -8.31 -17.73 36.91
C ILE A 3 -9.18 -17.94 35.68
N THR A 4 -9.87 -16.92 35.20
CA THR A 4 -10.65 -17.02 33.97
C THR A 4 -9.75 -16.59 32.81
N GLN A 5 -9.22 -17.59 32.12
CA GLN A 5 -8.59 -17.45 30.80
C GLN A 5 -9.59 -16.79 29.85
N LEU A 6 -9.21 -15.69 29.20
CA LEU A 6 -9.90 -15.20 28.02
C LEU A 6 -9.00 -15.39 26.80
N LEU A 7 -9.55 -16.19 25.88
CA LEU A 7 -8.95 -16.77 24.70
C LEU A 7 -8.45 -15.72 23.70
N LEU A 8 -7.32 -16.07 23.10
CA LEU A 8 -6.82 -15.55 21.83
C LEU A 8 -7.92 -15.57 20.76
N VAL A 9 -8.10 -14.45 20.08
CA VAL A 9 -8.54 -14.45 18.67
C VAL A 9 -7.52 -13.60 17.91
N ALA A 10 -6.42 -14.24 17.50
CA ALA A 10 -5.55 -13.70 16.47
C ALA A 10 -6.31 -13.83 15.15
N GLY A 11 -7.03 -12.77 14.77
CA GLY A 11 -7.68 -12.69 13.46
C GLY A 11 -6.61 -12.62 12.38
N LEU A 12 -6.34 -13.76 11.72
CA LEU A 12 -5.63 -13.76 10.45
C LEU A 12 -6.51 -13.07 9.41
N LEU A 13 -6.18 -11.82 9.10
CA LEU A 13 -6.66 -11.12 7.91
C LEU A 13 -6.18 -11.92 6.69
N SER A 14 -7.06 -12.77 6.20
CA SER A 14 -6.81 -13.65 5.06
C SER A 14 -7.04 -12.87 3.77
N GLY A 15 -6.13 -11.94 3.47
CA GLY A 15 -6.09 -11.29 2.15
C GLY A 15 -5.49 -12.26 1.14
N THR A 16 -6.29 -12.77 0.20
CA THR A 16 -5.76 -13.54 -0.95
C THR A 16 -5.15 -12.59 -1.97
N ALA A 17 -3.82 -12.45 -1.95
CA ALA A 17 -3.07 -11.76 -2.99
C ALA A 17 -2.71 -12.75 -4.11
N LEU A 18 -3.21 -12.51 -5.32
CA LEU A 18 -2.76 -13.22 -6.53
C LEU A 18 -1.56 -12.48 -7.09
N ALA A 19 -0.36 -13.05 -6.92
CA ALA A 19 0.84 -12.56 -7.57
C ALA A 19 0.81 -12.98 -9.04
N VAL A 20 0.47 -12.05 -9.94
CA VAL A 20 0.73 -12.22 -11.37
C VAL A 20 2.14 -11.68 -11.63
N SER A 21 3.07 -12.57 -11.95
CA SER A 21 4.41 -12.19 -12.41
C SER A 21 4.33 -11.89 -13.92
N GLY A 22 4.55 -10.63 -14.28
CA GLY A 22 4.49 -10.16 -15.68
C GLY A 22 3.46 -9.06 -15.86
N ALA A 23 3.82 -7.82 -15.52
CA ALA A 23 2.99 -6.68 -15.86
C ALA A 23 3.07 -6.44 -17.38
N PRO A 24 1.93 -6.32 -18.10
CA PRO A 24 1.97 -5.89 -19.49
C PRO A 24 2.57 -4.48 -19.56
N ALA A 25 3.60 -4.31 -20.40
CA ALA A 25 4.39 -3.09 -20.56
C ALA A 25 3.60 -1.85 -21.07
N SER A 26 2.27 -1.95 -21.20
CA SER A 26 1.42 -0.94 -21.84
C SER A 26 0.33 -0.33 -20.94
N LYS A 27 0.11 -0.82 -19.70
CA LYS A 27 -0.85 -0.17 -18.79
C LYS A 27 -0.14 0.91 -17.98
N SER A 28 -0.50 2.18 -18.23
CA SER A 28 -0.13 3.27 -17.32
C SER A 28 -0.84 3.04 -15.99
N TRP A 29 -0.08 2.90 -14.91
CA TRP A 29 -0.60 2.74 -13.56
C TRP A 29 -0.51 4.09 -12.85
N PRO A 30 -1.55 4.95 -12.92
CA PRO A 30 -1.52 6.25 -12.26
C PRO A 30 -1.44 6.03 -10.75
N PRO A 31 -0.43 6.57 -10.07
CA PRO A 31 -0.21 6.29 -8.66
C PRO A 31 -1.18 7.10 -7.79
N VAL A 32 -1.60 6.49 -6.68
CA VAL A 32 -2.31 7.13 -5.57
C VAL A 32 -1.28 7.76 -4.65
N ARG A 33 -1.33 9.08 -4.50
CA ARG A 33 -0.31 9.90 -3.85
C ARG A 33 -0.81 10.67 -2.65
N THR A 34 -2.11 10.83 -2.42
CA THR A 34 -2.59 11.59 -1.25
C THR A 34 -3.54 10.79 -0.38
N ALA A 35 -3.62 11.14 0.90
CA ALA A 35 -4.55 10.52 1.83
C ALA A 35 -6.02 10.66 1.34
N GLU A 36 -6.35 11.77 0.67
CA GLU A 36 -7.67 12.00 0.06
C GLU A 36 -7.91 11.09 -1.15
N GLU A 37 -6.87 10.72 -1.89
CA GLU A 37 -6.99 9.71 -2.95
C GLU A 37 -7.16 8.31 -2.38
N PHE A 38 -6.42 7.93 -1.33
CA PHE A 38 -6.65 6.67 -0.61
C PHE A 38 -8.06 6.63 0.00
N ALA A 39 -8.52 7.73 0.58
CA ALA A 39 -9.86 7.86 1.13
C ALA A 39 -10.98 7.80 0.06
N ARG A 40 -10.66 7.86 -1.23
CA ARG A 40 -11.63 7.65 -2.32
C ARG A 40 -11.69 6.21 -2.81
N ILE A 41 -10.80 5.33 -2.34
CA ILE A 41 -10.86 3.89 -2.62
C ILE A 41 -11.94 3.28 -1.70
N ASN A 42 -12.90 2.58 -2.29
CA ASN A 42 -13.94 1.89 -1.54
C ASN A 42 -13.47 0.47 -1.15
N PRO A 43 -13.93 -0.06 0.00
CA PRO A 43 -13.78 -1.48 0.30
C PRO A 43 -14.31 -2.35 -0.86
N GLY A 44 -13.58 -3.41 -1.19
CA GLY A 44 -13.90 -4.29 -2.32
C GLY A 44 -13.34 -3.84 -3.66
N GLU A 45 -12.80 -2.61 -3.79
CA GLU A 45 -12.10 -2.19 -4.99
C GLU A 45 -10.71 -2.83 -5.11
N LYS A 46 -10.31 -3.12 -6.35
CA LYS A 46 -8.98 -3.63 -6.67
C LYS A 46 -7.96 -2.50 -6.71
N ILE A 47 -6.84 -2.72 -6.02
CA ILE A 47 -5.65 -1.89 -6.09
C ILE A 47 -4.48 -2.71 -6.65
N ALA A 48 -3.50 -2.02 -7.24
CA ALA A 48 -2.25 -2.61 -7.69
C ALA A 48 -1.09 -2.12 -6.83
N TYR A 49 -0.32 -3.05 -6.30
CA TYR A 49 1.02 -2.83 -5.75
C TYR A 49 2.01 -2.89 -6.90
N VAL A 50 2.60 -1.76 -7.28
CA VAL A 50 3.61 -1.70 -8.33
C VAL A 50 4.97 -1.54 -7.68
N CYS A 51 5.76 -2.60 -7.64
CA CYS A 51 7.08 -2.64 -7.04
C CYS A 51 8.16 -2.57 -8.12
N LYS A 52 9.03 -1.55 -8.02
CA LYS A 52 10.14 -1.32 -8.96
C LYS A 52 11.39 -2.12 -8.61
N GLU A 53 11.53 -2.54 -7.36
CA GLU A 53 12.70 -3.31 -6.89
C GLU A 53 12.70 -4.74 -7.42
N CYS A 54 11.53 -5.38 -7.48
CA CYS A 54 11.37 -6.74 -8.00
C CYS A 54 10.57 -6.81 -9.31
N ASP A 55 10.35 -5.67 -9.95
CA ASP A 55 9.63 -5.53 -11.22
C ASP A 55 8.29 -6.31 -11.27
N SER A 56 7.46 -6.09 -10.25
CA SER A 56 6.20 -6.82 -10.09
C SER A 56 5.00 -5.91 -9.92
N VAL A 57 3.84 -6.41 -10.39
CA VAL A 57 2.53 -5.81 -10.15
C VAL A 57 1.65 -6.84 -9.50
N THR A 58 1.28 -6.61 -8.23
CA THR A 58 0.33 -7.47 -7.53
C THR A 58 -1.01 -6.76 -7.38
N VAL A 59 -2.08 -7.38 -7.86
CA VAL A 59 -3.44 -6.86 -7.67
C VAL A 59 -4.03 -7.48 -6.41
N ALA A 60 -4.58 -6.64 -5.54
CA ALA A 60 -5.25 -7.06 -4.33
C ALA A 60 -6.59 -6.33 -4.17
N THR A 61 -7.50 -6.96 -3.46
CA THR A 61 -8.74 -6.34 -2.98
C THR A 61 -8.56 -6.02 -1.50
N LEU A 62 -8.97 -4.83 -1.07
CA LEU A 62 -8.99 -4.45 0.33
C LEU A 62 -10.43 -4.35 0.82
N ASP A 63 -10.79 -5.14 1.82
CA ASP A 63 -12.19 -5.29 2.27
C ASP A 63 -12.60 -4.31 3.39
N SER A 64 -11.69 -3.43 3.81
CA SER A 64 -11.99 -2.45 4.85
C SER A 64 -11.34 -1.09 4.58
N LYS A 65 -11.99 -0.05 5.09
CA LYS A 65 -11.45 1.30 5.01
C LYS A 65 -10.15 1.45 5.80
N ASP A 66 -10.05 0.77 6.94
CA ASP A 66 -8.86 0.81 7.78
C ASP A 66 -7.64 0.23 7.07
N ALA A 67 -7.80 -0.92 6.37
CA ALA A 67 -6.73 -1.50 5.57
C ALA A 67 -6.26 -0.56 4.44
N ILE A 68 -7.19 0.16 3.81
CA ILE A 68 -6.88 1.16 2.79
C ILE A 68 -6.10 2.33 3.40
N MET A 69 -6.54 2.84 4.56
CA MET A 69 -5.89 3.99 5.20
C MET A 69 -4.53 3.65 5.79
N GLN A 70 -4.29 2.40 6.20
CA GLN A 70 -2.95 1.93 6.58
C GLN A 70 -1.92 2.11 5.46
N LEU A 71 -2.33 2.02 4.18
CA LEU A 71 -1.43 2.25 3.05
C LEU A 71 -0.89 3.68 2.98
N CYS A 72 -1.49 4.66 3.66
CA CYS A 72 -1.04 6.04 3.66
C CYS A 72 -0.57 6.54 5.03
N LYS A 73 -0.45 5.64 6.02
CA LYS A 73 -0.02 5.99 7.38
C LYS A 73 1.49 6.22 7.42
N VAL A 74 1.87 7.49 7.45
CA VAL A 74 3.28 7.92 7.49
C VAL A 74 3.98 7.33 8.70
N GLY A 75 5.19 6.81 8.48
CA GLY A 75 6.00 6.15 9.52
C GLY A 75 5.75 4.65 9.64
N ASP A 76 4.65 4.13 9.09
CA ASP A 76 4.43 2.68 9.00
C ASP A 76 5.30 2.08 7.88
N MET A 77 5.42 0.75 7.95
CA MET A 77 6.08 -0.07 6.95
C MET A 77 5.03 -0.88 6.19
N ILE A 78 5.25 -1.07 4.90
CA ILE A 78 4.43 -1.91 4.05
C ILE A 78 5.29 -2.95 3.36
N GLU A 79 4.77 -4.16 3.19
CA GLU A 79 5.47 -5.23 2.48
C GLU A 79 5.02 -5.31 1.03
N CYS A 80 5.98 -5.52 0.13
CA CYS A 80 5.67 -5.94 -1.23
C CYS A 80 5.03 -7.33 -1.19
N PRO A 81 3.81 -7.53 -1.74
CA PRO A 81 3.19 -8.84 -1.75
C PRO A 81 4.00 -9.91 -2.53
N ALA A 82 4.80 -9.49 -3.52
CA ALA A 82 5.58 -10.38 -4.36
C ALA A 82 6.93 -10.77 -3.75
N CYS A 83 7.81 -9.79 -3.46
CA CYS A 83 9.16 -10.06 -2.95
C CYS A 83 9.28 -10.03 -1.42
N LYS A 84 8.20 -9.71 -0.70
CA LYS A 84 8.14 -9.62 0.78
C LYS A 84 9.08 -8.59 1.42
N GLN A 85 9.72 -7.73 0.63
CA GLN A 85 10.53 -6.64 1.17
C GLN A 85 9.65 -5.56 1.79
N SER A 86 10.09 -5.01 2.92
CA SER A 86 9.39 -3.93 3.62
C SER A 86 9.90 -2.55 3.18
N TYR A 87 8.98 -1.64 2.93
CA TYR A 87 9.24 -0.25 2.51
C TYR A 87 8.57 0.73 3.45
N ARG A 88 9.22 1.88 3.70
CA ARG A 88 8.70 2.89 4.61
C ARG A 88 7.73 3.81 3.89
N ILE A 89 6.61 4.11 4.55
CA ILE A 89 5.66 5.12 4.10
C ILE A 89 6.15 6.49 4.58
N VAL A 90 6.52 7.35 3.64
CA VAL A 90 6.97 8.71 3.92
C VAL A 90 6.06 9.73 3.24
N ARG A 91 6.00 10.92 3.84
CA ARG A 91 5.40 12.10 3.23
C ARG A 91 6.51 12.93 2.60
N LEU A 92 6.52 13.02 1.27
CA LEU A 92 7.42 13.90 0.52
C LEU A 92 6.61 15.07 -0.07
N GLY A 93 6.96 16.28 0.33
CA GLY A 93 6.43 17.52 -0.24
C GLY A 93 7.58 18.52 -0.44
N PRO A 94 7.42 19.57 -1.25
CA PRO A 94 8.50 20.51 -1.49
C PRO A 94 8.85 21.25 -0.17
N PRO A 95 10.10 21.22 0.30
CA PRO A 95 10.50 21.91 1.54
C PRO A 95 10.58 23.45 1.39
N SER A 96 10.15 24.03 0.28
CA SER A 96 10.14 25.47 0.05
C SER A 96 9.32 25.79 -1.21
N LYS A 97 8.64 26.95 -1.25
CA LYS A 97 7.85 27.51 -2.38
C LYS A 97 6.36 27.14 -2.50
N GLY A 98 5.61 27.11 -1.41
CA GLY A 98 4.16 27.39 -1.44
C GLY A 98 3.24 26.39 -2.16
N ARG A 99 3.72 25.19 -2.53
CA ARG A 99 2.84 24.10 -2.99
C ARG A 99 2.33 23.32 -1.78
N SER A 100 1.00 23.25 -1.65
CA SER A 100 0.29 22.71 -0.47
C SER A 100 0.14 21.19 -0.44
N ILE A 101 0.54 20.48 -1.50
CA ILE A 101 0.28 19.05 -1.62
C ILE A 101 1.54 18.27 -1.23
N SER A 102 1.46 17.59 -0.10
CA SER A 102 2.43 16.60 0.32
C SER A 102 2.01 15.22 -0.19
N GLU A 103 2.92 14.52 -0.85
CA GLU A 103 2.65 13.23 -1.48
C GLU A 103 3.15 12.06 -0.60
N ILE A 104 2.39 10.97 -0.59
CA ILE A 104 2.74 9.69 0.00
C ILE A 104 3.66 8.95 -0.98
N ARG A 105 4.76 8.44 -0.43
CA ARG A 105 5.80 7.72 -1.15
C ARG A 105 6.22 6.51 -0.33
N TYR A 106 6.50 5.40 -1.02
CA TYR A 106 7.02 4.19 -0.43
C TYR A 106 8.49 4.08 -0.78
N VAL A 107 9.34 4.17 0.23
CA VAL A 107 10.79 4.26 0.03
C VAL A 107 11.53 3.06 0.59
N ASN A 108 12.60 2.69 -0.08
CA ASN A 108 13.52 1.64 0.38
C ASN A 108 14.44 2.19 1.49
N GLN A 109 15.41 1.38 1.93
CA GLN A 109 16.35 1.75 2.99
C GLN A 109 17.24 2.96 2.61
N GLU A 110 17.43 3.21 1.31
CA GLU A 110 18.18 4.36 0.79
C GLU A 110 17.32 5.64 0.68
N GLY A 111 16.03 5.56 1.04
CA GLY A 111 15.09 6.68 0.88
C GLY A 111 14.61 6.91 -0.56
N LYS A 112 14.91 5.99 -1.49
CA LYS A 112 14.46 6.08 -2.89
C LYS A 112 13.07 5.48 -3.05
N GLU A 113 12.23 6.12 -3.86
CA GLU A 113 10.90 5.60 -4.17
C GLU A 113 11.00 4.28 -4.94
N CYS A 114 10.47 3.22 -4.33
CA CYS A 114 10.65 1.84 -4.77
C CYS A 114 9.32 1.12 -5.05
N MET A 115 8.21 1.65 -4.56
CA MET A 115 6.87 1.10 -4.75
C MET A 115 5.84 2.22 -4.83
N PHE A 116 4.73 1.96 -5.50
CA PHE A 116 3.54 2.79 -5.43
C PHE A 116 2.26 1.95 -5.51
N ILE A 117 1.17 2.51 -4.98
CA ILE A 117 -0.17 1.93 -5.11
C ILE A 117 -0.86 2.64 -6.27
N ALA A 118 -1.55 1.88 -7.11
CA ALA A 118 -2.40 2.40 -8.17
C ALA A 118 -3.82 1.82 -8.04
N ARG A 119 -4.83 2.55 -8.50
CA ARG A 119 -6.16 1.97 -8.69
C ARG A 119 -6.14 1.11 -9.93
N VAL A 120 -6.76 -0.07 -9.88
CA VAL A 120 -6.99 -0.86 -11.08
C VAL A 120 -8.25 -0.33 -11.74
N SER A 121 -8.10 0.60 -12.67
CA SER A 121 -9.20 0.95 -13.57
C SER A 121 -9.49 -0.25 -14.46
N GLU A 122 -10.74 -0.69 -14.46
CA GLU A 122 -11.27 -1.65 -15.44
C GLU A 122 -11.27 -1.03 -16.84
#